data_AF-A0AAJ5VU06-F1
#
_entry.id   AF-A0AAJ5VU06-F1
#
_cell.length_a   1.000
_cell.length_b   1.000
_cell.length_c   1.000
_cell.angle_alpha   90.00
_cell.angle_beta   90.00
_cell.angle_gamma   90.00
#
_symmetry.space_group_name_H-M   'P 1'
#
loop_
_entity.id
_entity.type
_entity.pdbx_description
1 polymer ?
#
loop_
_entity_poly.entity_id
_entity_poly.type
_entity_poly.pdbx_seq_one_letter_code
_entity_poly.pdbx_strand_id
1 'polypeptide(L)'
;MPAKSISAFRKDIASDIEAVSQTGIPLIVTRTGGKKPVLVIPMEWDETTYLMSNPANAERLLRSIRQANEGKAVERQLIEE
;
A
#
# COMPACT_ATOMS: atom_id res chain seq x y z
N MET A 1 2.31 8.12 10.42
CA MET A 1 3.52 7.34 10.08
C MET A 1 4.51 7.43 11.23
N PRO A 2 4.91 6.29 11.84
CA PRO A 2 5.92 6.27 12.90
C PRO A 2 7.29 6.73 12.38
N ALA A 3 8.11 7.29 13.26
CA ALA A 3 9.47 7.69 12.96
C ALA A 3 10.42 7.21 14.05
N LYS A 4 11.58 6.67 13.68
CA LYS A 4 12.63 6.25 14.63
C LYS A 4 14.02 6.64 14.14
N SER A 5 14.97 6.78 15.07
CA SER A 5 16.36 7.04 14.72
C SER A 5 17.01 5.83 14.05
N ILE A 6 18.00 6.05 13.20
CA ILE A 6 18.76 4.97 12.55
C ILE A 6 19.40 4.01 13.57
N SER A 7 19.78 4.50 14.75
CA SER A 7 20.32 3.67 15.82
C SER A 7 19.24 2.75 16.43
N ALA A 8 18.03 3.28 16.65
CA ALA A 8 16.91 2.47 17.11
C ALA A 8 16.47 1.47 16.04
N PHE A 9 16.41 1.89 14.77
CA PHE A 9 16.07 1.00 13.64
C PHE A 9 17.05 -0.17 13.53
N ARG A 10 18.36 0.09 13.67
CA ARG A 10 19.39 -0.96 13.64
C ARG A 10 19.23 -1.98 14.76
N LYS A 11 18.74 -1.57 15.94
CA LYS A 11 18.54 -2.46 17.09
C LYS A 11 17.38 -3.43 16.87
N ASP A 12 16.30 -2.96 16.25
CA ASP A 12 15.02 -3.69 16.15
C ASP A 12 14.65 -4.00 14.68
N ILE A 13 15.64 -4.13 13.80
CA ILE A 13 15.43 -4.13 12.33
C ILE A 13 14.47 -5.23 11.86
N ALA A 14 14.59 -6.44 12.41
CA ALA A 14 13.74 -7.57 12.01
C ALA A 14 12.27 -7.33 12.37
N SER A 15 12.00 -6.87 13.60
CA SER A 15 10.64 -6.56 14.04
C SER A 15 10.04 -5.35 13.34
N ASP A 16 10.86 -4.33 13.04
CA ASP A 16 10.40 -3.17 12.28
C ASP A 16 9.99 -3.54 10.85
N ILE A 17 10.79 -4.39 10.18
CA ILE A 17 10.49 -4.88 8.83
C ILE A 17 9.22 -5.74 8.85
N GLU A 18 9.10 -6.66 9.80
CA GLU A 18 7.91 -7.51 9.94
C GLU A 18 6.65 -6.67 10.15
N ALA A 19 6.70 -5.67 11.04
CA ALA A 19 5.57 -4.79 11.29
C ALA A 19 5.17 -3.98 10.04
N VAL A 20 6.14 -3.44 9.30
CA VAL A 20 5.89 -2.72 8.04
C VAL A 20 5.30 -3.65 6.99
N SER A 21 5.77 -4.89 6.91
CA SER A 21 5.26 -5.91 5.98
C SER A 21 3.82 -6.34 6.30
N GLN A 22 3.47 -6.52 7.58
CA GLN A 22 2.14 -6.99 7.98
C GLN A 22 1.09 -5.88 7.95
N THR A 23 1.47 -4.65 8.27
CA THR A 23 0.52 -3.54 8.43
C THR A 23 0.38 -2.68 7.19
N GLY A 24 1.36 -2.71 6.27
CA GLY A 24 1.43 -1.76 5.15
C GLY A 24 1.73 -0.32 5.56
N ILE A 25 1.95 -0.05 6.86
CA ILE A 25 2.19 1.31 7.37
C ILE A 25 3.68 1.67 7.19
N PRO A 26 4.01 2.73 6.43
CA PRO A 26 5.41 3.13 6.24
C PRO A 26 6.11 3.59 7.52
N LEU A 27 7.38 3.25 7.68
CA LEU A 27 8.26 3.69 8.78
C LEU A 27 9.28 4.71 8.28
N ILE A 28 9.38 5.86 8.95
CA ILE A 28 10.45 6.85 8.70
C ILE A 28 11.66 6.54 9.57
N VAL A 29 12.84 6.47 8.94
CA VAL A 29 14.13 6.35 9.63
C VAL A 29 14.89 7.67 9.55
N THR A 30 15.06 8.33 10.69
CA THR A 30 15.82 9.59 10.80
C THR A 30 17.31 9.32 10.96
N ARG A 31 18.15 10.15 10.34
CA ARG A 31 19.59 9.96 10.29
C ARG A 31 20.30 11.09 11.04
N THR A 32 21.41 10.76 11.69
CA THR A 32 22.22 11.73 12.41
C THR A 32 22.94 12.69 11.46
N GLY A 33 23.32 13.87 11.96
CA GLY A 33 24.11 14.85 11.22
C GLY A 33 23.35 15.55 10.09
N GLY A 34 22.04 15.82 10.26
CA GLY A 34 21.24 16.58 9.30
C GLY A 34 20.97 15.87 7.97
N LYS A 35 21.28 14.58 7.87
CA LYS A 35 21.02 13.77 6.67
C LYS A 35 19.52 13.59 6.47
N LYS A 36 19.07 13.60 5.22
CA LYS A 36 17.67 13.33 4.86
C LYS A 36 17.20 11.98 5.42
N PRO A 37 15.97 11.88 5.95
CA PRO A 37 15.40 10.63 6.42
C PRO A 37 15.13 9.67 5.25
N VAL A 38 14.97 8.39 5.56
CA VAL A 38 14.62 7.32 4.60
C VAL A 38 13.26 6.75 4.99
N LEU A 39 12.51 6.27 4.00
CA LEU A 39 11.24 5.60 4.19
C LEU A 39 11.42 4.08 3.99
N VAL A 40 10.92 3.28 4.93
CA VAL A 40 10.79 1.82 4.79
C VAL A 40 9.33 1.53 4.48
N ILE A 41 9.09 0.87 3.36
CA ILE A 41 7.79 0.43 2.88
C ILE A 41 7.89 -1.04 2.48
N PRO A 42 6.81 -1.82 2.59
CA PRO A 42 6.82 -3.15 2.02
C PRO A 42 6.98 -3.02 0.50
N MET A 43 7.75 -3.93 -0.08
CA MET A 43 7.83 -4.08 -1.53
C MET A 43 6.64 -4.92 -1.98
N GLU A 44 5.44 -4.39 -1.83
CA GLU A 44 4.29 -4.93 -2.56
C GLU A 44 4.36 -4.39 -3.98
N TRP A 45 4.07 -5.24 -4.96
CA TRP A 45 3.64 -4.75 -6.26
C TRP A 45 2.42 -3.88 -5.94
N ASP A 46 2.52 -2.57 -6.14
CA ASP A 46 1.40 -1.69 -5.85
C ASP A 46 0.32 -2.00 -6.89
N GLU A 47 -0.51 -3.00 -6.59
CA GLU A 47 -1.60 -3.47 -7.42
C GLU A 47 -2.54 -2.30 -7.70
N THR A 48 -2.67 -1.35 -6.77
CA THR A 48 -3.38 -0.10 -7.00
C THR A 48 -2.70 0.71 -8.08
N THR A 49 -1.40 0.96 -7.99
CA THR A 49 -0.65 1.63 -9.07
C THR A 49 -0.76 0.87 -10.39
N TYR A 50 -0.68 -0.46 -10.39
CA TYR A 50 -0.84 -1.27 -11.59
C TYR A 50 -2.23 -1.10 -12.22
N LEU A 51 -3.29 -1.30 -11.44
CA LEU A 51 -4.68 -1.15 -11.87
C LEU A 51 -5.00 0.27 -12.35
N MET A 52 -4.37 1.28 -11.72
CA MET A 52 -4.56 2.69 -12.02
C MET A 52 -3.63 3.22 -13.13
N SER A 53 -2.60 2.48 -13.53
CA SER A 53 -1.61 2.92 -14.52
C SER A 53 -2.20 3.12 -15.92
N ASN A 54 -3.24 2.36 -16.27
CA ASN A 54 -3.97 2.51 -17.53
C ASN A 54 -5.23 3.38 -17.30
N PRO A 55 -5.32 4.58 -17.93
CA PRO A 55 -6.47 5.49 -17.74
C PRO A 55 -7.83 4.85 -18.04
N ALA A 56 -7.91 4.01 -19.08
CA ALA A 56 -9.16 3.36 -19.46
C ALA A 56 -9.58 2.31 -18.41
N ASN A 57 -8.62 1.57 -17.85
CA ASN A 57 -8.89 0.62 -16.78
C ASN A 57 -9.27 1.33 -15.47
N ALA A 58 -8.56 2.40 -15.12
CA ALA A 58 -8.84 3.23 -13.95
C ALA A 58 -10.27 3.81 -14.01
N GLU A 59 -10.66 4.39 -15.14
CA GLU A 59 -12.01 4.94 -15.32
C GLU A 59 -13.08 3.85 -15.19
N ARG A 60 -12.83 2.67 -15.79
CA ARG A 60 -13.75 1.51 -15.69
C ARG A 60 -13.90 1.04 -14.24
N LEU A 61 -12.80 0.87 -13.51
CA LEU A 61 -12.79 0.44 -12.12
C LEU A 61 -13.53 1.43 -11.21
N LEU A 62 -13.20 2.73 -11.32
CA LEU A 62 -13.84 3.78 -10.51
C LEU A 62 -15.35 3.86 -10.77
N ARG A 63 -15.77 3.70 -12.03
CA ARG A 63 -17.19 3.65 -12.39
C ARG A 63 -17.89 2.43 -11.78
N SER A 64 -17.27 1.24 -11.86
CA SER A 64 -17.82 0.02 -11.28
C SER A 64 -17.95 0.11 -9.76
N ILE A 65 -16.93 0.63 -9.06
CA ILE A 65 -16.97 0.85 -7.61
C ILE A 65 -18.11 1.79 -7.23
N ARG A 66 -18.29 2.90 -7.98
CA ARG A 66 -19.41 3.83 -7.74
C ARG A 66 -20.76 3.15 -7.89
N GLN A 67 -20.95 2.38 -8.96
CA GLN A 67 -22.20 1.64 -9.19
C GLN A 67 -22.49 0.64 -8.06
N ALA A 68 -21.47 -0.09 -7.60
CA ALA A 68 -21.61 -1.02 -6.48
C ALA A 68 -22.02 -0.31 -5.18
N ASN A 69 -21.35 0.80 -4.84
CA ASN A 69 -21.68 1.60 -3.65
C ASN A 69 -23.08 2.23 -3.72
N GLU A 70 -23.58 2.52 -4.92
CA GLU A 70 -24.94 3.01 -5.16
C GLU A 70 -25.99 1.89 -5.21
N GLY A 71 -25.62 0.63 -4.95
CA GLY A 71 -26.53 -0.52 -4.99
C GLY A 71 -26.97 -0.93 -6.40
N LYS A 72 -26.26 -0.49 -7.44
CA LYS A 72 -26.55 -0.80 -8.86
C LYS A 72 -25.86 -2.08 -9.36
N ALA A 73 -25.21 -2.83 -8.46
CA ALA A 73 -24.61 -4.10 -8.79
C ALA A 73 -25.70 -5.15 -9.10
N VAL A 74 -25.42 -6.04 -10.05
CA VAL A 74 -26.32 -7.15 -10.42
C VAL A 74 -25.66 -8.46 -10.03
N GLU A 75 -26.31 -9.22 -9.16
CA GLU A 75 -25.88 -10.57 -8.82
C GLU A 75 -26.07 -11.50 -10.02
N ARG A 76 -25.05 -12.32 -10.31
CA ARG A 76 -25.09 -13.31 -11.38
C ARG A 76 -24.50 -14.61 -10.86
N GLN A 77 -25.10 -15.72 -11.26
CA GLN A 77 -24.51 -17.04 -11.04
C GLN A 77 -23.24 -17.17 -11.89
N LEU A 78 -22.27 -17.94 -11.39
CA LEU A 78 -21.09 -18.32 -12.16
C LEU A 78 -21.55 -19.13 -13.38
N ILE A 79 -20.95 -18.84 -14.53
CA ILE A 79 -21.16 -19.63 -15.74
C ILE A 79 -20.26 -20.86 -15.62
N GLU A 80 -20.84 -22.06 -15.65
CA GLU A 80 -20.08 -23.32 -15.72
C GLU A 80 -19.51 -23.51 -17.15
N GLU A 81 -18.34 -24.14 -17.27
CA GLU A 81 -17.61 -24.35 -18.54
C GLU A 81 -18.37 -25.22 -19.56
#